data_AF-A0A5K1GM60-F1
#
_entry.id   AF-A0A5K1GM60-F1
#
_cell.length_a   1.000
_cell.length_b   1.000
_cell.length_c   1.000
_cell.angle_alpha   90.00
_cell.angle_beta   90.00
_cell.angle_gamma   90.00
#
_symmetry.space_group_name_H-M   'P 1'
#
loop_
_entity.id
_entity.type
_entity.pdbx_description
1 polymer ?
#
loop_
_entity_poly.entity_id
_entity_poly.type
_entity_poly.pdbx_seq_one_letter_code
_entity_poly.pdbx_strand_id
1 'polypeptide(L)' 'MSVLIASICWNILAHKTDELSETGVKIYQKPSSNDIYELRRKDIPLCDEEENPDAA' A
#
# COMPACT_ATOMS: atom_id res chain seq x y z
N MET A 1 4.17 -3.13 7.89
CA MET A 1 3.13 -2.97 6.85
C MET A 1 2.31 -1.69 6.96
N SER A 2 1.82 -1.25 8.14
CA SER A 2 1.01 -0.03 8.26
C SER A 2 1.73 1.26 7.81
N VAL A 3 3.04 1.36 8.05
CA VAL A 3 3.86 2.54 7.70
C VAL A 3 3.92 2.77 6.19
N LEU A 4 4.11 1.70 5.39
CA LEU A 4 4.15 1.79 3.92
C LEU A 4 2.79 2.27 3.37
N ILE A 5 1.70 1.66 3.82
CA ILE A 5 0.35 2.02 3.38
C ILE A 5 0.01 3.48 3.74
N ALA A 6 0.42 3.95 4.91
CA ALA A 6 0.26 5.35 5.30
C ALA A 6 1.08 6.28 4.39
N SER A 7 2.30 5.90 4.01
CA SER A 7 3.18 6.70 3.16
C SER A 7 2.70 6.84 1.71
N ILE A 8 1.89 5.89 1.21
CA ILE A 8 1.30 5.96 -0.14
C ILE A 8 -0.03 6.74 -0.18
N CYS A 9 -0.53 7.22 0.97
CA CYS A 9 -1.76 8.00 1.11
C CYS A 9 -3.04 7.26 0.71
N TRP A 10 -3.08 5.93 0.86
CA TRP A 10 -4.26 5.13 0.54
C TRP A 10 -5.17 4.96 1.76
N ASN A 11 -6.48 5.10 1.55
CA ASN A 11 -7.47 4.93 2.62
C ASN A 11 -7.91 3.48 2.74
N ILE A 12 -8.01 2.94 3.95
CA ILE A 12 -8.61 1.62 4.18
C ILE A 12 -10.12 1.76 4.04
N LEU A 13 -10.72 1.01 3.12
CA LEU A 13 -12.18 0.94 2.96
C LEU A 13 -12.78 -0.23 3.72
N ALA A 14 -12.09 -1.38 3.72
CA ALA A 14 -12.57 -2.59 4.37
C ALA A 14 -11.41 -3.47 4.81
N HIS A 15 -11.65 -4.21 5.87
CA HIS A 15 -10.78 -5.26 6.38
C HIS A 15 -11.65 -6.45 6.75
N LYS A 16 -11.34 -7.62 6.19
CA LYS A 16 -12.02 -8.86 6.51
C LYS A 16 -10.99 -9.96 6.68
N THR A 17 -11.15 -10.75 7.72
CA THR A 17 -10.34 -11.95 7.95
C THR A 17 -11.29 -13.13 8.01
N ASP A 18 -10.92 -14.21 7.32
CA ASP A 18 -11.57 -15.50 7.40
C ASP A 18 -10.69 -16.42 8.24
N GLU A 19 -11.17 -16.80 9.42
CA GLU A 19 -10.39 -17.59 10.38
C GLU A 19 -10.27 -19.06 9.96
N LEU A 20 -11.22 -19.59 9.18
CA LEU A 20 -11.21 -20.99 8.74
C LEU A 20 -10.13 -21.23 7.68
N SER A 21 -9.96 -20.29 6.75
CA SER A 21 -8.95 -20.33 5.70
C SER A 21 -7.67 -19.57 6.05
N GLU A 22 -7.60 -18.99 7.26
CA GLU A 22 -6.51 -18.14 7.74
C GLU A 22 -6.16 -16.99 6.77
N THR A 23 -7.14 -16.55 5.98
CA THR A 23 -6.93 -15.57 4.91
C THR A 23 -7.44 -14.20 5.33
N GLY A 24 -6.58 -13.18 5.23
CA GLY A 24 -6.91 -11.78 5.51
C GLY A 24 -6.91 -10.93 4.25
N VAL A 25 -7.95 -10.13 4.04
CA VAL A 25 -8.07 -9.19 2.91
C VAL A 25 -8.27 -7.77 3.43
N LYS A 26 -7.52 -6.82 2.86
CA LYS A 26 -7.70 -5.38 3.08
C LYS A 26 -7.92 -4.69 1.74
N ILE A 27 -8.97 -3.89 1.65
CA ILE A 27 -9.31 -3.11 0.47
C ILE A 27 -8.91 -1.66 0.72
N TYR A 28 -8.14 -1.11 -0.20
CA TYR A 28 -7.63 0.25 -0.13
C TYR A 28 -8.15 1.09 -1.29
N GLN A 29 -8.39 2.37 -1.03
CA GLN A 29 -8.75 3.36 -2.04
C GLN A 29 -7.58 4.29 -2.30
N LYS A 30 -7.17 4.36 -3.57
CA LYS A 30 -6.24 5.38 -4.06
C LYS A 30 -6.91 6.76 -4.02
N PRO A 31 -6.18 7.83 -3.67
CA PRO A 31 -6.65 9.20 -3.83
C PRO A 31 -7.15 9.50 -5.25
N SER A 32 -8.16 10.36 -5.34
CA SER A 32 -8.79 10.78 -6.60
C SER A 32 -7.82 11.50 -7.54
N SER A 33 -6.81 12.20 -6.99
CA SER A 33 -5.73 12.83 -7.74
C SER A 33 -4.36 12.27 -7.33
N ASN A 34 -3.36 12.40 -8.22
CA ASN A 34 -1.97 12.07 -7.94
C ASN A 34 -1.19 13.22 -7.29
N ASP A 35 -1.74 14.44 -7.22
CA ASP A 35 -1.02 15.63 -6.72
C ASP A 35 -0.47 15.45 -5.29
N ILE A 36 -1.12 14.62 -4.48
CA ILE A 36 -0.68 14.29 -3.11
C ILE A 36 0.68 13.58 -3.08
N TYR A 37 1.11 12.98 -4.19
CA TYR A 37 2.38 12.28 -4.28
C TYR A 37 3.58 13.23 -4.37
N GLU A 38 3.38 14.44 -4.88
CA GLU A 38 4.39 15.52 -4.90
C GLU A 38 4.75 16.02 -3.50
N LEU A 39 3.84 15.83 -2.53
CA LEU A 39 4.03 16.24 -1.13
C LEU A 39 4.65 15.13 -0.26
N ARG A 40 4.92 13.94 -0.81
CA ARG A 40 5.52 12.87 -0.04
C ARG A 40 6.99 13.17 0.24
N ARG A 41 7.50 12.68 1.37
CA ARG A 41 8.94 12.68 1.64
C ARG A 41 9.63 11.74 0.65
N LYS A 42 10.86 12.05 0.21
CA LYS A 42 11.61 11.22 -0.76
C LYS A 42 11.91 9.80 -0.26
N ASP A 43 11.92 9.59 1.04
CA ASP A 43 12.26 8.31 1.69
C ASP A 43 11.00 7.46 1.91
N ILE A 44 10.37 7.05 0.81
CA ILE A 44 9.24 6.11 0.82
C ILE A 44 9.83 4.72 0.55
N PRO A 45 9.37 3.65 1.22
CA PRO A 45 9.80 2.29 0.93
C PRO A 45 9.15 1.81 -0.38
N LEU A 46 9.51 2.43 -1.51
CA LEU A 46 9.25 1.91 -2.84
C LEU A 46 10.38 0.93 -3.20
N CYS A 47 10.08 -0.04 -4.05
CA CYS A 47 11.10 -0.92 -4.61
C CYS A 47 12.15 -0.07 -5.35
N ASP A 48 13.42 -0.41 -5.15
CA ASP A 48 14.52 0.15 -5.95
C ASP A 48 14.36 -0.30 -7.42
N GLU A 49 14.89 0.48 -8.37
CA GLU A 49 14.79 0.12 -9.80
C GLU A 49 15.52 -1.19 -10.16
N GLU A 50 16.44 -1.64 -9.30
CA GLU A 50 17.15 -2.92 -9.43
C GLU A 50 16.39 -4.11 -8.85
N GLU A 51 15.31 -3.88 -8.10
CA GLU A 51 14.49 -4.96 -7.53
C GLU A 51 13.63 -5.60 -8.64
N ASN A 52 13.67 -6.92 -8.74
CA ASN A 52 12.89 -7.66 -9.74
C ASN A 52 11.39 -7.57 -9.40
N PRO A 53 10.55 -6.96 -10.26
CA PRO A 53 9.10 -6.83 -10.01
C PRO A 53 8.37 -8.17 -9.96
N ASP A 54 8.97 -9.23 -10.49
CA ASP A 54 8.44 -10.59 -10.50
C ASP A 54 9.12 -11.52 -9.47
N ALA A 55 9.89 -10.96 -8.52
CA ALA A 55 10.43 -11.74 -7.39
C ALA A 55 9.32 -12.06 -6.37
N ALA A 56 8.45 -13.00 -6.73
CA ALA A 56 7.43 -13.59 -5.87
C ALA A 56 7.77 -15.05 -5.54
#